data_AF-A0A0C2C102-F1
#
_entry.id   AF-A0A0C2C102-F1
#
_cell.length_a   1.000
_cell.length_b   1.000
_cell.length_c   1.000
_cell.angle_alpha   90.00
_cell.angle_beta   90.00
_cell.angle_gamma   90.00
#
_symmetry.space_group_name_H-M   'P 1'
#
loop_
_entity.id
_entity.type
_entity.pdbx_description
1 polymer ?
#
loop_
_entity_poly.entity_id
_entity_poly.type
_entity_poly.pdbx_seq_one_letter_code
_entity_poly.pdbx_strand_id
1 'polypeptide(L)'
;MQGVRGYPGIRVRINQRAFQYASGMIADVLNQEIRRARLPPITQCLPQFNGCAHIYNLYISRYRCPQRVVVYPAPPNKIVMQVQNVDVGVTGNLGGQIVMLLPIPLTGIIQLNIYQVCLLHRFRIKCATQTHHFHHFLIQ
;
A
#
# COMPACT_ATOMS: atom_id res chain seq x y z
N MET A 1 -28.94 39.11 0.61
CA MET A 1 -29.53 37.77 0.38
C MET A 1 -28.44 36.73 0.62
N GLN A 2 -28.46 36.05 1.77
CA GLN A 2 -27.47 35.02 2.11
C GLN A 2 -27.85 33.71 1.39
N GLY A 3 -27.08 33.33 0.38
CA GLY A 3 -27.29 32.06 -0.33
C GLY A 3 -27.06 30.88 0.60
N VAL A 4 -28.13 30.16 0.92
CA VAL A 4 -28.03 28.83 1.53
C VAL A 4 -27.17 27.99 0.60
N ARG A 5 -26.07 27.41 1.12
CA ARG A 5 -25.15 26.54 0.36
C ARG A 5 -25.97 25.40 -0.27
N GLY A 6 -26.26 25.60 -1.55
CA GLY A 6 -27.32 24.91 -2.28
C GLY A 6 -26.94 23.49 -2.66
N TYR A 7 -27.99 22.74 -3.00
CA TYR A 7 -27.91 21.41 -3.60
C TYR A 7 -26.88 21.39 -4.75
N PRO A 8 -26.06 20.34 -4.85
CA PRO A 8 -25.06 20.26 -5.90
C PRO A 8 -25.76 20.25 -7.27
N GLY A 9 -25.24 21.03 -8.23
CA GLY A 9 -25.77 21.05 -9.61
C GLY A 9 -25.68 19.70 -10.33
N ILE A 10 -24.79 18.81 -9.88
CA ILE A 10 -24.67 17.44 -10.36
C ILE A 10 -24.52 16.50 -9.16
N ARG A 11 -25.30 15.42 -9.13
CA ARG A 11 -25.22 14.36 -8.11
C ARG A 11 -24.83 13.04 -8.76
N VAL A 12 -23.67 12.51 -8.37
CA VAL A 12 -23.23 11.16 -8.77
C VAL A 12 -23.61 10.16 -7.68
N ARG A 13 -24.25 9.06 -8.05
CA ARG A 13 -24.57 7.94 -7.16
C ARG A 13 -23.92 6.66 -7.66
N ILE A 14 -23.05 6.09 -6.83
CA ILE A 14 -22.44 4.78 -7.06
C ILE A 14 -23.26 3.75 -6.29
N ASN A 15 -23.73 2.72 -6.98
CA ASN A 15 -24.52 1.64 -6.38
C ASN A 15 -23.64 0.43 -6.02
N GLN A 16 -24.22 -0.55 -5.31
CA GLN A 16 -23.48 -1.75 -4.89
C GLN A 16 -22.92 -2.56 -6.07
N ARG A 17 -23.58 -2.58 -7.23
CA ARG A 17 -23.11 -3.30 -8.42
C ARG A 17 -21.82 -2.69 -8.99
N ALA A 18 -21.70 -1.37 -8.96
CA ALA A 18 -20.45 -0.70 -9.35
C ALA A 18 -19.28 -1.08 -8.42
N PHE A 19 -19.53 -1.24 -7.12
CA PHE A 19 -18.52 -1.72 -6.17
C PHE A 19 -18.12 -3.19 -6.40
N GLN A 20 -19.07 -4.04 -6.77
CA GLN A 20 -18.78 -5.43 -7.16
C GLN A 20 -17.89 -5.48 -8.39
N TYR A 21 -18.18 -4.67 -9.42
CA TYR A 21 -17.34 -4.55 -10.60
C TYR A 21 -15.93 -4.04 -10.27
N ALA A 22 -15.84 -2.98 -9.45
CA ALA A 22 -14.57 -2.45 -8.98
C ALA A 22 -13.76 -3.49 -8.18
N SER A 23 -14.42 -4.40 -7.46
CA SER A 23 -13.74 -5.47 -6.71
C SER A 23 -12.96 -6.41 -7.64
N GLY A 24 -13.52 -6.74 -8.81
CA GLY A 24 -12.84 -7.55 -9.83
C GLY A 24 -11.63 -6.81 -10.41
N MET A 25 -11.81 -5.55 -10.81
CA MET A 25 -10.70 -4.73 -11.33
C MET A 25 -9.56 -4.58 -10.32
N ILE A 26 -9.90 -4.38 -9.04
CA ILE A 26 -8.89 -4.25 -7.97
C ILE A 26 -8.14 -5.55 -7.76
N ALA A 27 -8.78 -6.71 -7.92
CA ALA A 27 -8.09 -7.99 -7.85
C ALA A 27 -7.00 -8.09 -8.92
N ASP A 28 -7.28 -7.67 -10.16
CA ASP A 28 -6.31 -7.67 -11.25
C ASP A 28 -5.15 -6.69 -11.00
N VAL A 29 -5.47 -5.48 -10.51
CA VAL A 29 -4.46 -4.48 -10.15
C VAL A 29 -3.54 -5.01 -9.04
N LEU A 30 -4.11 -5.58 -7.96
CA LEU A 30 -3.32 -6.16 -6.89
C LEU A 30 -2.41 -7.29 -7.40
N ASN A 31 -2.91 -8.15 -8.28
CA ASN A 31 -2.15 -9.26 -8.84
C ASN A 31 -0.92 -8.76 -9.61
N GLN A 32 -1.03 -7.64 -10.33
CA GLN A 32 0.07 -7.08 -11.11
C GLN A 32 1.03 -6.26 -10.25
N GLU A 33 0.50 -5.35 -9.43
CA GLU A 33 1.30 -4.42 -8.63
C GLU A 33 2.05 -5.14 -7.51
N ILE A 34 1.43 -6.11 -6.82
CA ILE A 34 2.13 -6.86 -5.77
C ILE A 34 3.29 -7.63 -6.40
N ARG A 35 3.10 -8.36 -7.50
CA ARG A 35 4.19 -9.12 -8.13
C ARG A 35 5.37 -8.25 -8.58
N ARG A 36 5.10 -7.00 -8.96
CA ARG A 36 6.11 -6.05 -9.44
C ARG A 36 6.68 -5.14 -8.34
N ALA A 37 6.13 -5.21 -7.13
CA ALA A 37 6.58 -4.37 -6.03
C ALA A 37 8.03 -4.69 -5.66
N ARG A 38 8.88 -3.67 -5.74
CA ARG A 38 10.25 -3.72 -5.21
C ARG A 38 10.25 -3.16 -3.80
N LEU A 39 10.81 -3.92 -2.88
CA LEU A 39 10.90 -3.53 -1.49
C LEU A 39 12.21 -2.76 -1.26
N PRO A 40 12.18 -1.64 -0.52
CA PRO A 40 13.38 -0.89 -0.22
C PRO A 40 14.33 -1.71 0.66
N PRO A 41 15.65 -1.49 0.56
CA PRO A 41 16.59 -2.17 1.42
C PRO A 41 16.39 -1.76 2.88
N ILE A 42 16.56 -2.71 3.79
CA ILE A 42 16.40 -2.52 5.24
C ILE A 42 17.78 -2.64 5.87
N THR A 43 18.18 -1.65 6.65
CA THR A 43 19.42 -1.69 7.43
C THR A 43 19.10 -1.71 8.92
N GLN A 44 19.64 -2.67 9.65
CA GLN A 44 19.51 -2.78 11.10
C GLN A 44 20.89 -2.89 11.72
N CYS A 45 21.23 -1.93 12.57
CA CYS A 45 22.47 -1.96 13.33
C CYS A 45 22.21 -2.53 14.72
N LEU A 46 23.01 -3.51 15.11
CA LEU A 46 22.91 -4.21 16.39
C LEU A 46 23.96 -3.61 17.34
N PRO A 47 23.55 -2.77 18.32
CA PRO A 47 24.50 -2.10 19.20
C PRO A 47 25.29 -3.08 20.07
N GLN A 48 24.76 -4.29 20.29
CA GLN A 48 25.41 -5.37 21.05
C GLN A 48 26.68 -5.90 20.37
N PHE A 49 26.77 -5.82 19.03
CA PHE A 49 27.81 -6.46 18.23
C PHE A 49 28.56 -5.47 17.33
N ASN A 50 28.49 -4.17 17.66
CA ASN A 50 29.11 -3.05 16.94
C ASN A 50 29.15 -3.25 15.41
N GLY A 51 27.97 -3.51 14.82
CA GLY A 51 27.85 -3.93 13.44
C GLY A 51 26.44 -3.73 12.87
N CYS A 52 26.34 -3.79 11.54
CA CYS A 52 25.09 -3.58 10.82
C CYS A 52 24.81 -4.74 9.87
N ALA A 53 23.54 -5.15 9.83
CA ALA A 53 22.99 -6.06 8.85
C ALA A 53 22.20 -5.25 7.80
N HIS A 54 22.46 -5.55 6.54
CA HIS A 54 21.80 -4.95 5.39
C HIS A 54 21.02 -6.03 4.65
N ILE A 55 19.74 -5.80 4.48
CA ILE A 55 18.88 -6.63 3.66
C ILE A 55 18.57 -5.84 2.39
N TYR A 56 19.00 -6.33 1.24
CA TYR A 56 18.89 -5.62 -0.03
C TYR A 56 18.45 -6.55 -1.16
N ASN A 57 18.09 -5.97 -2.30
CA ASN A 57 17.51 -6.70 -3.44
C ASN A 57 16.30 -7.55 -3.05
N LEU A 58 15.42 -6.99 -2.21
CA LEU A 58 14.19 -7.64 -1.80
C LEU A 58 13.18 -7.65 -2.95
N TYR A 59 12.73 -8.84 -3.35
CA TYR A 59 11.71 -9.03 -4.37
C TYR A 59 10.73 -10.14 -3.95
N ILE A 60 9.55 -10.12 -4.57
CA ILE A 60 8.52 -11.12 -4.31
C ILE A 60 8.82 -12.36 -5.16
N SER A 61 9.28 -13.42 -4.49
CA SER A 61 9.67 -14.68 -5.10
C SER A 61 8.50 -15.63 -5.30
N ARG A 62 7.46 -15.53 -4.46
CA ARG A 62 6.21 -16.29 -4.61
C ARG A 62 5.02 -15.39 -4.37
N TYR A 63 4.00 -15.52 -5.20
CA TYR A 63 2.75 -14.80 -5.01
C TYR A 63 1.58 -15.68 -5.43
N ARG A 64 0.67 -15.91 -4.50
CA ARG A 64 -0.62 -16.56 -4.77
C ARG A 64 -1.71 -15.51 -4.76
N CYS A 65 -2.48 -15.48 -5.85
CA CYS A 65 -3.60 -14.58 -6.00
C CYS A 65 -4.62 -14.76 -4.85
N PRO A 66 -5.21 -13.67 -4.33
CA PRO A 66 -6.23 -13.73 -3.28
C PRO A 66 -7.45 -14.53 -3.73
N GLN A 67 -8.03 -15.31 -2.82
CA GLN A 67 -9.29 -16.02 -3.09
C GLN A 67 -10.50 -15.11 -3.02
N ARG A 68 -10.40 -14.01 -2.26
CA ARG A 68 -11.50 -13.06 -2.07
C ARG A 68 -10.97 -11.64 -2.03
N VAL A 69 -11.45 -10.83 -2.97
CA VAL A 69 -11.27 -9.37 -3.01
C VAL A 69 -12.66 -8.76 -3.04
N VAL A 70 -12.99 -7.96 -2.04
CA VAL A 70 -14.27 -7.26 -1.98
C VAL A 70 -14.06 -5.81 -1.60
N VAL A 71 -14.74 -4.94 -2.33
CA VAL A 71 -14.82 -3.51 -2.05
C VAL A 71 -16.28 -3.15 -1.87
N TYR A 72 -16.60 -2.44 -0.80
CA TYR A 72 -17.97 -2.08 -0.49
C TYR A 72 -18.04 -0.78 0.32
N PRO A 73 -19.13 -0.02 0.19
CA PRO A 73 -19.35 1.17 1.01
C PRO A 73 -19.72 0.76 2.44
N ALA A 74 -19.11 1.40 3.43
CA ALA A 74 -19.43 1.23 4.84
C ALA A 74 -19.82 2.58 5.45
N PRO A 75 -21.00 2.70 6.06
CA PRO A 75 -21.38 3.92 6.76
C PRO A 75 -20.46 4.21 7.98
N PRO A 76 -20.18 5.48 8.31
CA PRO A 76 -20.35 6.70 7.50
C PRO A 76 -19.11 7.03 6.65
N ASN A 77 -19.31 7.45 5.39
CA ASN A 77 -18.29 7.97 4.46
C ASN A 77 -17.02 7.11 4.32
N LYS A 78 -17.15 5.79 4.40
CA LYS A 78 -16.02 4.87 4.22
C LYS A 78 -16.25 3.95 3.04
N ILE A 79 -15.17 3.60 2.38
CA ILE A 79 -15.11 2.46 1.48
C ILE A 79 -14.16 1.46 2.12
N VAL A 80 -14.64 0.23 2.29
CA VAL A 80 -13.83 -0.86 2.83
C VAL A 80 -13.34 -1.70 1.67
N MET A 81 -12.05 -1.98 1.68
CA MET A 81 -11.42 -2.96 0.82
C MET A 81 -10.91 -4.09 1.69
N GLN A 82 -11.31 -5.31 1.35
CA GLN A 82 -10.90 -6.51 2.05
C GLN A 82 -10.33 -7.52 1.05
N VAL A 83 -9.16 -8.03 1.37
CA VAL A 83 -8.43 -9.03 0.59
C VAL A 83 -8.08 -10.17 1.54
N GLN A 84 -8.43 -11.40 1.20
CA GLN A 84 -8.22 -12.57 2.05
C GLN A 84 -7.41 -13.65 1.34
N ASN A 85 -6.70 -14.45 2.13
CA ASN A 85 -5.95 -15.63 1.71
C ASN A 85 -4.88 -15.30 0.65
N VAL A 86 -4.11 -14.24 0.89
CA VAL A 86 -2.94 -13.93 0.07
C VAL A 86 -1.72 -14.65 0.64
N ASP A 87 -1.01 -15.38 -0.21
CA ASP A 87 0.28 -15.98 0.17
C ASP A 87 1.39 -15.21 -0.58
N VAL A 88 2.39 -14.74 0.17
CA VAL A 88 3.51 -13.95 -0.37
C VAL A 88 4.83 -14.52 0.14
N GLY A 89 5.71 -14.87 -0.79
CA GLY A 89 7.11 -15.17 -0.54
C GLY A 89 7.97 -13.98 -0.95
N VAL A 90 8.83 -13.53 -0.06
CA VAL A 90 9.83 -12.49 -0.29
C VAL A 90 11.20 -13.10 -0.16
N THR A 91 12.07 -12.82 -1.12
CA THR A 91 13.47 -13.23 -1.10
C THR A 91 14.35 -12.00 -1.25
N GLY A 92 15.52 -12.03 -0.61
CA GLY A 92 16.51 -10.97 -0.73
C GLY A 92 17.89 -11.44 -0.29
N ASN A 93 18.85 -10.54 -0.40
CA ASN A 93 20.22 -10.79 0.02
C ASN A 93 20.46 -10.16 1.39
N LEU A 94 21.19 -10.88 2.23
CA LEU A 94 21.74 -10.39 3.48
C LEU A 94 23.21 -10.05 3.25
N GLY A 95 23.60 -8.86 3.70
CA GLY A 95 24.95 -8.34 3.72
C GLY A 95 25.25 -7.70 5.07
N GLY A 96 26.50 -7.34 5.29
CA GLY A 96 26.91 -6.58 6.47
C GLY A 96 28.06 -7.23 7.22
N GLN A 97 28.33 -6.72 8.41
CA GLN A 97 29.39 -7.22 9.26
C GLN A 97 29.07 -6.94 10.73
N ILE A 98 29.50 -7.85 11.60
CA ILE A 98 29.46 -7.68 13.05
C ILE A 98 30.88 -7.74 13.63
N VAL A 99 31.13 -6.98 14.69
CA VAL A 99 32.44 -6.87 15.34
C VAL A 99 32.29 -7.19 16.82
N MET A 100 32.73 -8.40 17.20
CA MET A 100 32.79 -8.87 18.59
C MET A 100 34.21 -8.80 19.16
N LEU A 101 35.18 -9.22 18.35
CA LEU A 101 36.63 -9.20 18.59
C LEU A 101 37.37 -9.09 17.26
N LEU A 102 36.91 -9.84 16.25
CA LEU A 102 37.28 -9.68 14.84
C LEU A 102 36.03 -9.43 13.98
N PRO A 103 36.15 -8.73 12.83
CA PRO A 103 35.04 -8.53 11.91
C PRO A 103 34.59 -9.84 11.26
N ILE A 104 33.32 -10.18 11.41
CA ILE A 104 32.70 -11.34 10.75
C ILE A 104 31.72 -10.83 9.70
N PRO A 105 31.92 -11.13 8.41
CA PRO A 105 30.98 -10.75 7.37
C PRO A 105 29.69 -11.58 7.48
N LEU A 106 28.56 -10.90 7.33
CA LEU A 106 27.23 -11.51 7.25
C LEU A 106 26.81 -11.50 5.79
N THR A 107 26.93 -12.62 5.09
CA THR A 107 26.50 -12.73 3.68
C THR A 107 25.60 -13.94 3.50
N GLY A 108 24.50 -13.78 2.78
CA GLY A 108 23.60 -14.89 2.47
C GLY A 108 22.36 -14.49 1.70
N ILE A 109 21.47 -15.45 1.50
CA ILE A 109 20.14 -15.25 0.94
C ILE A 109 19.14 -15.45 2.06
N ILE A 110 18.18 -14.53 2.17
CA ILE A 110 17.05 -14.67 3.09
C ILE A 110 15.78 -14.95 2.29
N GLN A 111 14.92 -15.78 2.87
CA GLN A 111 13.62 -16.07 2.32
C GLN A 111 12.58 -16.06 3.44
N LEU A 112 11.49 -15.34 3.19
CA LEU A 112 10.37 -15.19 4.09
C LEU A 112 9.10 -15.58 3.33
N ASN A 113 8.37 -16.57 3.84
CA ASN A 113 7.07 -16.96 3.29
C ASN A 113 5.99 -16.62 4.30
N ILE A 114 5.01 -15.82 3.88
CA ILE A 114 3.86 -15.42 4.69
C ILE A 114 2.62 -16.04 4.04
N TYR A 115 1.86 -16.79 4.83
CA TYR A 115 0.67 -17.49 4.37
C TYR A 115 -0.59 -16.86 4.95
N GLN A 116 -1.69 -16.94 4.20
CA GLN A 116 -3.04 -16.54 4.61
C GLN A 116 -3.15 -15.08 5.09
N VAL A 117 -2.43 -14.16 4.44
CA VAL A 117 -2.50 -12.74 4.75
C VAL A 117 -3.90 -12.20 4.47
N CYS A 118 -4.45 -11.49 5.44
CA CYS A 118 -5.70 -10.74 5.32
C CYS A 118 -5.40 -9.24 5.38
N LEU A 119 -5.73 -8.52 4.31
CA LEU A 119 -5.62 -7.07 4.24
C LEU A 119 -7.02 -6.46 4.39
N LEU A 120 -7.16 -5.54 5.33
CA LEU A 120 -8.37 -4.76 5.52
C LEU A 120 -8.00 -3.29 5.54
N HIS A 121 -8.44 -2.54 4.54
CA HIS A 121 -8.24 -1.11 4.47
C HIS A 121 -9.57 -0.36 4.46
N ARG A 122 -9.62 0.77 5.17
CA ARG A 122 -10.80 1.64 5.27
C ARG A 122 -10.47 3.02 4.72
N PHE A 123 -10.85 3.26 3.48
CA PHE A 123 -10.71 4.57 2.85
C PHE A 123 -11.76 5.52 3.40
N ARG A 124 -11.36 6.71 3.83
CA ARG A 124 -12.28 7.75 4.30
C ARG A 124 -12.48 8.78 3.20
N ILE A 125 -13.72 8.97 2.79
CA ILE A 125 -14.08 9.98 1.80
C ILE A 125 -14.16 11.33 2.51
N LYS A 126 -13.36 12.30 2.05
CA LYS A 126 -13.43 13.70 2.44
C LYS A 126 -13.55 14.56 1.19
N CYS A 127 -14.35 15.62 1.25
CA CYS A 127 -14.32 16.65 0.23
C CYS A 127 -13.12 17.55 0.48
N ALA A 128 -12.21 17.64 -0.49
CA ALA A 128 -11.20 18.68 -0.51
C ALA A 128 -11.82 19.91 -1.21
N THR A 129 -11.96 21.02 -0.49
CA THR A 129 -12.24 22.33 -1.10
C THR A 129 -10.93 22.90 -1.62
N GLN A 130 -10.76 22.90 -2.94
CA GLN A 130 -9.61 23.54 -3.60
C GLN A 130 -9.91 25.04 -3.72
N THR A 131 -9.29 25.86 -2.87
CA THR A 131 -9.35 27.33 -2.97
C THR A 131 -8.53 27.75 -4.18
N HIS A 132 -9.16 27.99 -5.32
CA HIS A 132 -8.50 28.62 -6.45
C HIS A 132 -8.22 30.09 -6.08
N HIS A 133 -6.96 30.41 -5.76
CA HIS A 133 -6.50 31.80 -5.73
C HIS A 133 -6.57 32.36 -7.16
N PHE A 134 -7.66 33.06 -7.47
CA PHE A 134 -7.70 33.98 -8.60
C PHE A 134 -6.77 35.15 -8.27
N HIS A 135 -5.51 35.09 -8.70
CA HIS A 135 -4.69 36.29 -8.81
C HIS A 135 -5.26 37.14 -9.94
N HIS A 136 -5.77 38.32 -9.58
CA HIS A 136 -6.03 39.43 -10.48
C HIS A 136 -4.79 39.70 -11.34
N PHE A 137 -4.86 39.41 -12.63
CA PHE A 137 -4.01 40.05 -13.63
C PHE A 137 -4.77 41.29 -14.10
N LEU A 138 -4.43 42.43 -13.51
CA LEU A 138 -4.65 43.75 -14.11
C LEU A 138 -3.91 43.76 -15.44
N ILE A 139 -4.65 43.87 -16.55
CA ILE A 139 -4.11 44.26 -17.84
C ILE A 139 -4.20 45.79 -17.89
N GLN A 140 -3.05 46.38 -18.22
CA GLN A 140 -2.68 47.77 -18.54
C GLN A 140 -3.79 48.83 -18.65
#